data_AF-A0AAN8X2Q9-F1
#
_entry.id   AF-A0AAN8X2Q9-F1
#
_cell.length_a   1.000
_cell.length_b   1.000
_cell.length_c   1.000
_cell.angle_alpha   90.00
_cell.angle_beta   90.00
_cell.angle_gamma   90.00
#
_symmetry.space_group_name_H-M   'P 1'
#
loop_
_entity.id
_entity.type
_entity.pdbx_description
1 polymer ?
#
loop_
_entity_poly.entity_id
_entity_poly.type
_entity_poly.pdbx_seq_one_letter_code
_entity_poly.pdbx_strand_id
1 'polypeptide(L)' 'MAIQKNNAFRSKYQRELKKVSASEKSGAGIKDIYRSSLWYYNDLAILQDQQVQQDGISSMDNEAEESKNETSLDDP' A
#
# COMPACT_ATOMS: atom_id res chain seq x y z
N MET A 1 -17.53 0.01 20.89
CA MET A 1 -18.27 -0.35 19.66
C MET A 1 -17.89 0.46 18.40
N ALA A 2 -17.38 1.70 18.50
CA ALA A 2 -17.07 2.53 17.31
C ALA A 2 -15.86 2.03 16.48
N ILE A 3 -14.85 1.42 17.14
CA ILE A 3 -13.61 0.96 16.50
C ILE A 3 -13.87 -0.16 15.48
N GLN A 4 -14.77 -1.10 15.80
CA GLN A 4 -14.99 -2.28 14.96
C GLN A 4 -15.71 -1.96 13.64
N LYS A 5 -16.59 -0.96 13.65
CA LYS A 5 -17.26 -0.47 12.44
C LYS A 5 -16.26 0.12 11.44
N ASN A 6 -15.26 0.85 11.94
CA ASN A 6 -14.22 1.43 11.10
C ASN A 6 -13.39 0.35 10.37
N ASN A 7 -13.04 -0.72 11.08
CA ASN A 7 -12.32 -1.85 10.49
C ASN A 7 -13.12 -2.56 9.39
N ALA A 8 -14.43 -2.73 9.57
CA ALA A 8 -15.29 -3.33 8.54
C ALA A 8 -15.34 -2.49 7.25
N PHE A 9 -15.38 -1.16 7.36
CA PHE A 9 -15.34 -0.27 6.19
C PHE A 9 -13.99 -0.34 5.47
N ARG A 10 -12.87 -0.33 6.21
CA ARG A 10 -11.53 -0.52 5.66
C ARG A 10 -11.38 -1.82 4.89
N SER A 11 -11.86 -2.95 5.45
CA SER A 11 -11.81 -4.24 4.77
C SER A 11 -12.66 -4.29 3.50
N LYS A 12 -13.85 -3.69 3.50
CA LYS A 12 -14.71 -3.60 2.31
C LYS A 12 -14.05 -2.75 1.22
N TYR A 13 -13.54 -1.58 1.59
CA TYR A 13 -12.85 -0.68 0.66
C TYR A 13 -11.65 -1.37 -0.01
N GLN A 14 -10.79 -2.04 0.76
CA GLN A 14 -9.64 -2.74 0.20
C GLN A 14 -10.01 -3.85 -0.78
N ARG A 15 -11.08 -4.61 -0.51
CA ARG A 15 -11.53 -5.67 -1.44
C ARG A 15 -11.98 -5.08 -2.76
N GLU A 16 -12.68 -3.95 -2.72
CA GLU A 16 -13.11 -3.24 -3.93
C GLU A 16 -11.91 -2.64 -4.67
N LEU A 17 -10.98 -1.97 -3.97
CA LEU A 17 -9.76 -1.42 -4.55
C LEU A 17 -8.89 -2.48 -5.24
N LYS A 18 -8.80 -3.69 -4.68
CA LYS A 18 -8.11 -4.82 -5.32
C LYS A 18 -8.77 -5.25 -6.63
N LYS A 19 -10.10 -5.23 -6.73
CA LYS A 19 -10.81 -5.58 -7.98
C LYS A 19 -10.62 -4.50 -9.04
N VAL A 20 -10.74 -3.23 -8.66
CA VAL A 20 -10.52 -2.08 -9.55
C VAL A 20 -9.09 -2.14 -10.10
N SER A 21 -8.08 -2.21 -9.22
CA SER A 21 -6.67 -2.28 -9.64
C SER A 21 -6.33 -3.55 -10.44
N ALA A 22 -6.90 -4.71 -10.11
CA ALA A 22 -6.70 -5.93 -10.90
C ALA A 22 -7.28 -5.79 -12.31
N SER A 23 -8.44 -5.14 -12.42
CA SER A 23 -9.09 -4.89 -13.70
C SER A 23 -8.31 -3.89 -14.55
N GLU A 24 -7.79 -2.82 -13.95
CA GLU A 24 -6.93 -1.83 -14.63
C GLU A 24 -5.61 -2.45 -15.14
N LYS A 25 -4.98 -3.33 -14.35
CA LYS A 25 -3.71 -3.98 -14.71
C LYS A 25 -3.80 -4.94 -15.89
N SER A 26 -4.99 -5.46 -16.21
CA SER A 26 -5.16 -6.55 -17.19
C SER A 26 -5.09 -6.12 -18.65
N GLY A 27 -4.68 -4.88 -18.96
CA GLY A 27 -4.77 -4.34 -20.33
C GLY A 27 -6.21 -4.23 -20.82
N ALA A 28 -7.16 -4.19 -19.87
CA ALA A 28 -8.57 -4.00 -20.11
C ALA A 28 -8.79 -2.67 -20.83
N GLY A 29 -9.55 -2.69 -21.94
CA GLY A 29 -10.08 -1.46 -22.51
C GLY A 29 -10.98 -0.76 -21.49
N ILE A 30 -11.20 0.55 -21.63
CA ILE A 30 -11.99 1.39 -20.68
C ILE A 30 -13.36 0.78 -20.31
N LYS A 31 -13.93 -0.05 -21.19
CA LYS A 31 -15.21 -0.74 -20.99
C LYS A 31 -15.14 -1.98 -20.10
N ASP A 32 -13.97 -2.55 -19.90
CA ASP A 32 -13.71 -3.75 -19.08
C ASP A 32 -13.21 -3.40 -17.67
N ILE A 33 -13.08 -2.10 -17.34
CA ILE A 33 -12.66 -1.67 -16.01
C ILE A 33 -13.79 -1.92 -15.02
N TYR A 34 -13.49 -2.72 -14.00
CA TYR A 34 -14.40 -3.04 -12.91
C TYR A 34 -14.84 -1.77 -12.19
N ARG A 35 -16.14 -1.54 -12.15
CA ARG A 35 -16.76 -0.46 -11.37
C ARG A 35 -17.25 -1.00 -10.04
N SER A 36 -16.81 -0.40 -8.94
CA SER A 36 -17.28 -0.80 -7.61
C SER A 36 -18.80 -0.67 -7.50
N SER A 37 -19.43 -1.64 -6.86
CA SER A 37 -20.88 -1.63 -6.59
C SER A 37 -21.26 -0.79 -5.37
N LEU A 38 -20.27 -0.27 -4.63
CA LEU A 38 -20.50 0.60 -3.48
C LEU A 38 -20.75 2.03 -3.94
N TRP A 39 -21.95 2.56 -3.64
CA TRP A 39 -22.32 3.94 -3.96
C TRP A 39 -21.42 4.99 -3.30
N TYR A 40 -20.84 4.66 -2.14
CA TYR A 40 -19.92 5.48 -1.35
C TYR A 40 -18.45 5.09 -1.54
N TYR A 41 -18.10 4.35 -2.60
CA TYR A 41 -16.72 3.92 -2.86
C TYR A 41 -15.74 5.11 -2.90
N ASN A 42 -16.13 6.19 -3.60
CA ASN A 42 -15.31 7.40 -3.72
C ASN A 42 -15.13 8.09 -2.36
N ASP A 43 -16.15 8.09 -1.50
CA ASP A 43 -16.08 8.70 -0.18
C ASP A 43 -15.14 7.92 0.76
N LEU A 44 -14.98 6.61 0.53
CA LEU A 44 -14.03 5.78 1.28
C LEU A 44 -12.57 6.00 0.86
N ALA A 45 -12.30 6.76 -0.20
CA ALA A 45 -10.92 7.07 -0.61
C ALA A 45 -10.12 7.74 0.51
N ILE A 46 -10.78 8.49 1.40
CA ILE A 46 -10.16 9.10 2.60
C ILE A 46 -9.54 8.06 3.55
N LEU A 47 -9.99 6.80 3.49
CA LEU A 47 -9.45 5.72 4.31
C LEU A 47 -8.10 5.23 3.78
N GLN A 48 -7.79 5.48 2.50
CA GLN A 48 -6.53 5.06 1.88
C GLN A 48 -5.33 5.78 2.50
N ASP A 49 -5.43 7.09 2.73
CA ASP A 49 -4.39 7.89 3.39
C ASP A 49 -4.07 7.38 4.80
N GLN A 50 -5.08 6.90 5.51
CA GLN A 50 -4.91 6.35 6.87
C GLN A 50 -4.40 4.91 6.87
N GLN A 51 -4.33 4.26 5.71
CA GLN A 51 -3.93 2.86 5.57
C GLN A 51 -2.48 2.66 5.17
N VAL A 52 -1.71 3.72 4.93
CA VAL A 52 -0.26 3.62 4.82
C VAL A 52 0.25 3.01 6.12
N GLN A 53 0.50 1.71 6.09
CA GLN A 53 1.21 1.03 7.17
C GLN A 53 2.55 1.74 7.23
N GLN A 54 2.80 2.44 8.32
CA GLN A 54 4.18 2.70 8.71
C GLN A 54 4.81 1.31 8.76
N ASP A 55 5.77 1.06 7.86
CA ASP A 55 6.60 -0.14 7.95
C ASP A 55 7.10 -0.19 9.39
N GLY A 56 6.70 -1.24 10.09
CA GLY A 56 7.07 -1.39 11.49
C GLY A 56 8.58 -1.40 11.55
N ILE A 57 9.18 -0.44 12.25
CA ILE A 57 10.61 -0.45 12.51
C ILE A 57 10.94 -1.74 13.29
N SER A 58 11.45 -2.74 12.58
CA SER A 58 11.97 -3.94 13.19
C SER A 58 13.24 -3.56 13.91
N SER A 59 13.26 -3.68 15.24
CA SER A 59 14.48 -3.43 16.02
C SER A 59 15.61 -4.43 15.72
N MET A 60 15.38 -5.42 14.84
CA MET A 60 16.35 -6.44 14.46
C MET A 60 17.14 -6.12 13.17
N ASP A 61 16.79 -5.06 12.42
CA ASP A 61 17.45 -4.73 11.13
C ASP A 61 18.62 -3.73 11.27
N ASN A 62 19.03 -3.37 12.49
CA ASN A 62 20.00 -2.29 12.74
C ASN A 62 21.47 -2.74 12.87
N GLU A 63 21.81 -3.98 12.53
CA GLU A 63 23.18 -4.52 12.72
C GLU A 63 23.92 -4.86 11.41
N ALA A 64 23.36 -4.59 10.23
CA ALA A 64 23.92 -5.07 8.97
C ALA A 64 24.64 -4.03 8.09
N GLU A 65 24.88 -2.80 8.56
CA GLU A 65 25.52 -1.74 7.76
C GLU A 65 26.77 -1.17 8.43
N GLU A 66 27.71 -2.03 8.82
CA GLU A 66 29.08 -1.64 9.12
C GLU A 66 30.06 -2.58 8.40
N SER A 67 30.14 -2.48 7.08
CA SER A 67 31.21 -3.14 6.32
C SER A 67 31.50 -2.46 4.99
N LYS A 68 32.73 -1.90 4.92
CA LYS A 68 33.51 -1.58 3.72
C LYS A 68 33.24 -0.23 3.07
N ASN A 69 33.99 0.77 3.53
CA ASN A 69 34.46 1.84 2.64
C ASN A 69 35.93 2.14 2.94
N GLU A 70 36.81 1.25 2.47
CA GLU A 70 38.24 1.53 2.29
C GLU A 70 38.62 1.11 0.87
N THR A 71 38.27 1.96 -0.10
CA THR A 71 38.84 1.91 -1.45
C THR A 71 40.16 2.65 -1.42
N SER A 72 41.25 1.88 -1.49
CA SER A 72 42.59 2.29 -1.90
C SER A 72 42.54 3.11 -3.20
N LEU A 73 43.09 4.32 -3.19
CA LEU A 73 43.55 5.00 -4.40
C LEU A 73 44.87 5.71 -4.10
N ASP A 74 45.85 5.44 -4.98
CA ASP A 74 47.28 5.69 -4.88
C ASP A 74 47.71 7.15 -4.68
N ASP A 75 48.84 7.28 -3.97
CA ASP A 75 49.72 8.44 -3.84
C ASP A 75 50.24 8.98 -5.19
N PRO A 76 50.57 10.28 -5.28
CA PRO A 76 51.69 10.77 -6.08
C PRO A 76 53.01 10.86 -5.27
#